data_AF-H2C4F8-F1
#
_entry.id   AF-H2C4F8-F1
#
_cell.length_a   1.000
_cell.length_b   1.000
_cell.length_c   1.000
_cell.angle_alpha   90.00
_cell.angle_beta   90.00
_cell.angle_gamma   90.00
#
_symmetry.space_group_name_H-M   'P 1'
#
loop_
_entity.id
_entity.type
_entity.pdbx_description
1 polymer ?
#
loop_
_entity_poly.entity_id
_entity_poly.type
_entity_poly.pdbx_seq_one_letter_code
_entity_poly.pdbx_strand_id
1 'polypeptide(L)' 'MRLLIMEDYFYLLEACVRCYNACKEDFESTVRMISEARGLDPEFTKRVLLSLKERYGSTERYRRLRAQLPEEFPL' A
#
# COMPACT_ATOMS: atom_id res chain seq x y z
N MET A 1 8.42 21.34 -10.46
CA MET A 1 9.05 20.13 -9.89
C MET A 1 8.03 19.33 -9.06
N ARG A 2 6.92 18.87 -9.66
CA ARG A 2 5.76 18.32 -8.92
C ARG A 2 5.30 16.93 -9.37
N LEU A 3 6.09 16.28 -10.23
CA LEU A 3 5.76 14.97 -10.84
C LEU A 3 6.60 13.81 -10.29
N LEU A 4 7.67 14.07 -9.53
CA LEU A 4 8.57 13.04 -9.00
C LEU A 4 8.05 12.32 -7.74
N ILE A 5 7.01 12.84 -7.07
CA ILE A 5 6.59 12.31 -5.76
C ILE A 5 5.74 11.03 -5.89
N MET A 6 5.13 10.75 -7.06
CA MET A 6 4.12 9.68 -7.18
C MET A 6 4.66 8.32 -7.65
N GLU A 7 5.84 8.25 -8.30
CA GLU A 7 6.50 6.97 -8.58
C GLU A 7 7.09 6.34 -7.30
N ASP A 8 7.35 7.14 -6.27
CA ASP A 8 8.05 6.70 -5.06
C ASP A 8 7.19 5.90 -4.08
N TYR A 9 5.86 5.99 -4.11
CA TYR A 9 5.04 5.38 -3.05
C TYR A 9 4.85 3.86 -3.12
N PHE A 10 5.48 3.17 -4.08
CA PHE A 10 5.48 1.70 -4.09
C PHE A 10 6.02 1.10 -2.79
N TYR A 11 6.88 1.81 -2.06
CA TYR A 11 7.34 1.37 -0.74
C TYR A 11 6.18 1.19 0.26
N LEU A 12 5.05 1.92 0.11
CA LEU A 12 3.88 1.76 0.98
C LEU A 12 3.14 0.45 0.69
N LEU A 13 3.06 0.05 -0.58
CA LEU A 13 2.49 -1.25 -0.94
C LEU A 13 3.40 -2.40 -0.45
N GLU A 14 4.71 -2.26 -0.61
CA GLU A 14 5.68 -3.22 -0.04
C GLU A 14 5.59 -3.30 1.49
N ALA A 15 5.41 -2.15 2.16
CA ALA A 15 5.19 -2.08 3.59
C ALA A 15 3.90 -2.78 4.02
N CYS A 16 2.81 -2.56 3.28
CA CYS A 16 1.53 -3.20 3.50
C CYS A 16 1.66 -4.73 3.42
N VAL A 17 2.30 -5.24 2.36
CA VAL A 17 2.59 -6.67 2.19
C VAL A 17 3.39 -7.23 3.37
N ARG A 18 4.47 -6.55 3.78
CA ARG A 18 5.31 -7.00 4.89
C ARG A 18 4.56 -6.99 6.22
N CYS A 19 3.80 -5.92 6.49
CA CYS A 19 3.02 -5.77 7.72
C CYS A 19 1.93 -6.85 7.81
N TYR A 20 1.18 -7.06 6.72
CA TYR A 20 0.20 -8.13 6.66
C TYR A 20 0.84 -9.51 6.84
N ASN A 21 1.98 -9.78 6.19
CA ASN A 21 2.64 -11.07 6.32
C ASN A 21 3.18 -11.35 7.73
N ALA A 22 3.53 -10.30 8.47
CA ALA A 22 3.97 -10.43 9.86
C ALA A 22 2.80 -10.53 10.85
N CYS A 23 1.76 -9.71 10.69
CA CYS A 23 0.73 -9.51 11.70
C CYS A 23 -0.62 -10.18 11.37
N LYS A 24 -0.88 -10.46 10.09
CA LYS A 24 -2.13 -11.05 9.57
C LYS A 24 -3.41 -10.26 9.91
N GLU A 25 -3.24 -8.97 10.14
CA GLU A 25 -4.32 -8.03 10.46
C GLU A 25 -5.16 -7.66 9.23
N ASP A 26 -6.35 -7.08 9.47
CA ASP A 26 -7.19 -6.54 8.42
C ASP A 26 -6.53 -5.33 7.70
N PHE A 27 -7.17 -4.86 6.62
CA PHE A 27 -6.65 -3.76 5.81
C PHE A 27 -6.54 -2.44 6.59
N GLU A 28 -7.54 -2.06 7.38
CA GLU A 28 -7.55 -0.79 8.10
C GLU A 28 -6.47 -0.79 9.19
N SER A 29 -6.38 -1.89 9.93
CA SER A 29 -5.34 -2.13 10.95
C SER A 29 -3.95 -2.12 10.32
N THR A 30 -3.76 -2.78 9.18
CA THR A 30 -2.50 -2.78 8.43
C THR A 30 -2.11 -1.38 7.98
N VAL A 31 -3.05 -0.62 7.39
CA VAL A 31 -2.82 0.77 6.95
C VAL A 31 -2.44 1.64 8.13
N ARG A 32 -3.15 1.54 9.25
CA ARG A 32 -2.85 2.31 10.47
C ARG A 32 -1.43 2.02 10.95
N MET A 33 -1.05 0.76 11.07
CA MET A 33 0.28 0.34 11.52
C MET A 33 1.39 0.86 10.61
N ILE A 34 1.27 0.70 9.29
CA ILE A 34 2.32 1.15 8.37
C ILE A 34 2.43 2.67 8.31
N SER A 35 1.33 3.38 8.57
CA SER A 35 1.28 4.85 8.58
C SER A 35 1.93 5.40 9.85
N GLU A 36 1.54 4.89 11.02
CA GLU A 36 2.12 5.25 12.31
C GLU A 36 3.64 5.01 12.33
N ALA A 37 4.10 3.86 11.85
CA ALA A 37 5.52 3.52 11.76
C ALA A 37 6.35 4.47 10.87
N ARG A 38 5.70 5.30 10.06
CA ARG A 38 6.32 6.23 9.11
C ARG A 38 6.01 7.69 9.40
N GLY A 39 5.26 7.97 10.47
CA GLY A 39 4.79 9.33 10.77
C GLY A 39 3.84 9.88 9.70
N LEU A 40 3.08 9.02 9.04
CA LEU A 40 2.10 9.38 8.02
C LEU A 40 0.68 9.34 8.59
N ASP A 41 -0.19 10.15 8.01
CA ASP A 41 -1.63 10.07 8.26
C ASP A 41 -2.22 8.79 7.61
N PRO A 42 -3.01 7.97 8.35
CA PRO A 42 -3.61 6.75 7.81
C PRO A 42 -4.49 6.98 6.58
N GLU A 43 -5.26 8.06 6.55
CA GLU A 43 -6.15 8.37 5.43
C GLU A 43 -5.35 8.80 4.19
N PHE A 44 -4.25 9.52 4.36
CA PHE A 44 -3.27 9.75 3.30
C PHE A 44 -2.71 8.44 2.74
N THR A 45 -2.19 7.55 3.59
CA THR A 45 -1.62 6.27 3.15
C THR A 45 -2.64 5.43 2.38
N LYS A 46 -3.88 5.36 2.88
CA LYS A 46 -4.98 4.66 2.22
C LYS A 46 -5.23 5.20 0.81
N ARG A 47 -5.37 6.52 0.67
CA ARG A 47 -5.55 7.16 -0.65
C ARG A 47 -4.38 6.87 -1.58
N VAL A 48 -3.16 6.88 -1.08
CA VAL A 48 -1.98 6.56 -1.88
C VAL A 48 -2.03 5.10 -2.37
N LEU A 49 -2.30 4.14 -1.48
CA LEU A 49 -2.41 2.73 -1.86
C LEU A 49 -3.52 2.49 -2.90
N LEU A 50 -4.68 3.12 -2.75
CA LEU A 50 -5.77 3.05 -3.73
C LEU A 50 -5.36 3.69 -5.07
N SER A 51 -4.64 4.81 -5.04
CA SER A 51 -4.15 5.45 -6.27
C SER A 51 -3.11 4.58 -7.00
N LEU A 52 -2.35 3.74 -6.28
CA LEU A 52 -1.42 2.78 -6.90
C LEU A 52 -2.19 1.71 -7.69
N LYS A 53 -3.34 1.25 -7.19
CA LYS A 53 -4.23 0.34 -7.93
C LYS A 53 -4.68 0.95 -9.24
N GLU A 54 -5.20 2.18 -9.19
CA GLU A 54 -5.75 2.87 -10.36
C GLU A 54 -4.69 3.09 -11.45
N ARG A 55 -3.47 3.44 -11.05
CA ARG A 55 -2.40 3.83 -11.98
C ARG A 55 -1.55 2.66 -12.45
N TYR A 56 -1.28 1.71 -11.57
CA TYR A 56 -0.30 0.66 -11.78
C TYR A 56 -0.88 -0.75 -11.69
N GLY A 57 -2.20 -0.92 -11.54
CA GLY A 57 -2.86 -2.22 -11.39
C GLY A 57 -2.59 -3.22 -12.53
N SER A 58 -2.27 -2.73 -13.72
CA SER A 58 -1.88 -3.57 -14.87
C SER A 58 -0.40 -3.96 -14.89
N THR A 59 0.44 -3.31 -14.08
CA THR A 59 1.89 -3.56 -14.05
C THR A 59 2.21 -4.85 -13.31
N GLU A 60 3.25 -5.54 -13.77
CA GLU A 60 3.72 -6.78 -13.14
C GLU A 60 4.14 -6.55 -11.68
N ARG A 61 4.83 -5.44 -11.40
CA ARG A 61 5.26 -5.08 -10.04
C ARG A 61 4.08 -4.99 -9.08
N TYR A 62 3.02 -4.29 -9.46
CA TYR A 62 1.82 -4.17 -8.65
C TYR A 62 1.17 -5.53 -8.41
N ARG A 63 0.93 -6.29 -9.48
CA ARG A 63 0.27 -7.61 -9.41
C ARG A 63 1.04 -8.58 -8.52
N ARG A 64 2.38 -8.59 -8.59
CA ARG A 64 3.23 -9.43 -7.74
C ARG A 64 3.12 -9.10 -6.26
N LEU A 65 3.01 -7.82 -5.90
CA LEU A 65 2.81 -7.40 -4.51
C LEU A 65 1.37 -7.67 -4.05
N ARG A 66 0.38 -7.34 -4.88
CA ARG A 66 -1.04 -7.55 -4.60
C ARG A 66 -1.40 -9.02 -4.38
N ALA A 67 -0.76 -9.94 -5.12
CA ALA A 67 -0.98 -11.38 -4.99
C ALA A 67 -0.51 -11.96 -3.63
N GLN A 68 0.27 -11.21 -2.85
CA GLN A 68 0.69 -11.61 -1.50
C GLN A 68 -0.28 -11.15 -0.40
N LEU A 69 -1.34 -10.43 -0.78
CA LEU A 69 -2.37 -9.93 0.12
C LEU A 69 -3.69 -10.67 -0.10
N PRO A 70 -4.58 -10.74 0.90
CA PRO A 70 -5.90 -11.33 0.77
C PRO A 70 -6.73 -10.69 -0.33
N GLU A 71 -7.68 -11.42 -0.90
CA GLU A 71 -8.56 -10.90 -1.95
C GLU A 71 -9.42 -9.74 -1.44
N GLU A 72 -9.76 -9.76 -0.14
CA GLU A 72 -10.57 -8.77 0.56
C GLU A 72 -9.88 -7.41 0.72
N PHE A 73 -8.56 -7.33 0.55
CA PHE A 73 -7.87 -6.04 0.58
C PHE A 73 -8.33 -5.21 -0.63
N PRO A 74 -8.78 -3.95 -0.43
CA PRO A 74 -9.33 -3.11 -1.50
C PRO A 74 -8.27 -2.54 -2.46
N LEU A 75 -7.12 -3.22 -2.57
CA LEU A 75 -6.00 -2.94 -3.46
C LEU A 75 -6.12 -3.77 -4.75
#